data_AF-A0A382MJ00-F1
#
_entry.id   AF-A0A382MJ00-F1
#
_cell.length_a   1.000
_cell.length_b   1.000
_cell.length_c   1.000
_cell.angle_alpha   90.00
_cell.angle_beta   90.00
_cell.angle_gamma   90.00
#
_symmetry.space_group_name_H-M   'P 1'
#
loop_
_entity.id
_entity.type
_entity.pdbx_description
1 polymer ?
#
loop_
_entity_poly.entity_id
_entity_poly.type
_entity_poly.pdbx_seq_one_letter_code
_entity_poly.pdbx_strand_id
1 'polypeptide(L)'
;VPNLARCCLSGGARLLQLRVRTATSSQFLSWCDQVVEMARSYDAQVIVNNRVDIALLACADGVHLGQTDLEVERVREMLPASMIVGLSTHTSEEVAAAKSTDVSY
;
A
#
# COMPACT_ATOMS: atom_id res chain seq x y z
N VAL A 1 14.73 1.90 5.38
CA VAL A 1 13.53 1.10 5.02
C VAL A 1 13.89 -0.29 4.48
N PRO A 2 14.72 -0.45 3.42
CA PRO A 2 14.93 -1.77 2.81
C PRO A 2 15.53 -2.83 3.76
N ASN A 3 16.50 -2.46 4.60
CA ASN A 3 17.09 -3.41 5.56
C ASN A 3 16.07 -3.93 6.58
N LEU A 4 15.20 -3.05 7.10
CA LEU A 4 14.14 -3.46 8.02
C LEU A 4 13.12 -4.36 7.33
N ALA A 5 12.72 -4.03 6.10
CA ALA A 5 11.84 -4.86 5.29
C ALA A 5 12.41 -6.27 5.10
N ARG A 6 13.70 -6.38 4.78
CA ARG A 6 14.40 -7.68 4.69
C ARG A 6 14.29 -8.48 5.99
N CYS A 7 14.54 -7.85 7.14
CA CYS A 7 14.40 -8.51 8.44
C CYS A 7 12.98 -9.01 8.68
N CYS A 8 11.95 -8.21 8.35
CA CYS A 8 10.56 -8.62 8.48
C CYS A 8 10.20 -9.81 7.57
N LEU A 9 10.62 -9.77 6.29
CA LEU A 9 10.37 -10.84 5.32
C LEU A 9 11.04 -12.15 5.74
N SER A 10 12.32 -12.07 6.14
CA SER A 10 13.07 -13.21 6.68
C SER A 10 12.47 -13.74 8.00
N GLY A 11 11.81 -12.88 8.78
CA GLY A 11 11.07 -13.24 9.97
C GLY A 11 9.70 -13.89 9.71
N GLY A 12 9.29 -14.03 8.43
CA GLY A 12 8.04 -14.69 8.06
C GLY A 12 6.90 -13.75 7.67
N ALA A 13 7.10 -12.42 7.65
CA ALA A 13 6.08 -11.51 7.16
C ALA A 13 5.79 -11.78 5.67
N ARG A 14 4.50 -11.80 5.29
CA ARG A 14 4.03 -11.97 3.90
C ARG A 14 3.22 -10.79 3.38
N LEU A 15 3.02 -9.79 4.21
CA LEU A 15 2.43 -8.51 3.85
C LEU A 15 3.24 -7.41 4.53
N LEU A 16 3.74 -6.45 3.76
CA LEU A 16 4.40 -5.26 4.27
C LEU A 16 3.65 -4.01 3.83
N GLN A 17 3.40 -3.10 4.77
CA GLN A 17 2.92 -1.77 4.44
C GLN A 17 4.04 -0.74 4.60
N LEU A 18 4.41 -0.07 3.52
CA LEU A 18 5.42 0.98 3.52
C LEU A 18 4.79 2.33 3.80
N ARG A 19 5.15 2.90 4.97
CA ARG A 19 4.66 4.19 5.44
C ARG A 19 5.80 5.09 5.87
N VAL A 20 6.14 6.07 5.05
CA VAL A 20 7.22 7.02 5.32
C VAL A 20 6.70 8.44 5.18
N ARG A 21 6.84 9.24 6.25
CA ARG A 21 6.34 10.63 6.28
C ARG A 21 7.39 11.69 5.96
N THR A 22 8.68 11.38 6.17
CA THR A 22 9.78 12.37 6.15
C THR A 22 10.67 12.29 4.92
N ALA A 23 10.47 11.30 4.04
CA ALA A 23 11.27 11.14 2.83
C ALA A 23 10.74 12.01 1.69
N THR A 24 11.65 12.42 0.80
CA THR A 24 11.24 12.98 -0.50
C THR A 24 10.55 11.90 -1.35
N SER A 25 9.72 12.31 -2.32
CA SER A 25 9.07 11.36 -3.23
C SER A 25 10.07 10.46 -3.96
N SER A 26 11.20 11.00 -4.41
CA SER A 26 12.24 10.23 -5.11
C SER A 26 12.92 9.19 -4.20
N GLN A 27 13.21 9.56 -2.95
CA GLN A 27 13.78 8.63 -1.98
C GLN A 27 12.78 7.55 -1.59
N PHE A 28 11.51 7.92 -1.39
CA PHE A 28 10.48 6.97 -1.04
C PHE A 28 10.23 5.97 -2.18
N LEU A 29 10.12 6.45 -3.42
CA LEU A 29 10.01 5.59 -4.60
C LEU A 29 11.17 4.60 -4.68
N SER A 30 12.42 5.09 -4.56
CA SER A 30 13.61 4.23 -4.57
C SER A 30 13.59 3.14 -3.48
N TRP A 31 13.03 3.43 -2.30
CA TRP A 31 12.84 2.41 -1.28
C TRP A 31 11.71 1.44 -1.59
N CYS A 32 10.60 1.92 -2.15
CA CYS A 32 9.50 1.06 -2.60
C CYS A 32 9.98 0.08 -3.67
N ASP A 33 10.70 0.55 -4.70
CA ASP A 33 11.24 -0.31 -5.76
C ASP A 33 12.09 -1.46 -5.20
N GLN A 34 13.01 -1.14 -4.29
CA GLN A 34 13.87 -2.13 -3.63
C GLN A 34 13.09 -3.15 -2.81
N VAL A 35 12.03 -2.71 -2.11
CA VAL A 35 11.25 -3.58 -1.24
C VAL A 35 10.28 -4.43 -2.03
N VAL A 36 9.62 -3.88 -3.05
CA VAL A 36 8.73 -4.63 -3.96
C VAL A 36 9.50 -5.75 -4.64
N GLU A 37 10.66 -5.44 -5.22
CA GLU A 37 11.48 -6.45 -5.90
C GLU A 37 11.95 -7.53 -4.92
N MET A 38 12.35 -7.14 -3.71
CA MET A 38 12.75 -8.09 -2.68
C MET A 38 11.58 -8.98 -2.24
N ALA A 39 10.40 -8.40 -1.99
CA ALA A 39 9.23 -9.10 -1.47
C ALA A 39 8.74 -10.22 -2.40
N ARG A 40 8.87 -10.07 -3.72
CA ARG A 40 8.57 -11.11 -4.72
C ARG A 40 9.30 -12.42 -4.43
N SER A 41 10.58 -12.36 -4.07
CA SER A 41 11.39 -13.54 -3.74
C SER A 41 10.96 -14.25 -2.45
N TYR A 42 10.19 -13.57 -1.60
CA TYR A 42 9.65 -14.11 -0.34
C TYR A 42 8.16 -14.51 -0.46
N ASP A 43 7.58 -14.45 -1.67
CA ASP A 43 6.14 -14.62 -1.90
C ASP A 43 5.30 -13.71 -0.98
N ALA A 44 5.73 -12.45 -0.89
CA ALA A 44 5.13 -11.44 -0.02
C ALA A 44 4.61 -10.26 -0.81
N GLN A 45 3.54 -9.65 -0.31
CA GLN A 45 2.91 -8.48 -0.89
C GLN A 45 3.39 -7.19 -0.23
N VAL A 46 3.43 -6.10 -1.01
CA VAL A 46 3.80 -4.76 -0.57
C VAL A 46 2.66 -3.78 -0.86
N ILE A 47 2.22 -3.09 0.19
CA ILE A 47 1.22 -2.03 0.13
C ILE A 47 1.89 -0.69 0.43
N VAL A 48 1.64 0.33 -0.38
CA VAL A 48 2.15 1.69 -0.15
C VAL A 48 1.08 2.53 0.54
N ASN A 49 1.43 3.22 1.62
CA ASN A 49 0.47 4.02 2.38
C ASN A 49 0.28 5.42 1.75
N ASN A 50 -0.97 5.81 1.50
CA ASN A 50 -1.50 7.08 0.99
C ASN A 50 -1.04 7.51 -0.41
N ARG A 51 0.17 7.13 -0.84
CA ARG A 51 0.81 7.59 -2.08
C ARG A 51 0.47 6.67 -3.24
N VAL A 52 -0.73 6.85 -3.80
CA VAL A 52 -1.23 6.13 -4.99
C VAL A 52 -0.25 6.22 -6.16
N ASP A 53 0.31 7.40 -6.38
CA ASP A 53 1.31 7.68 -7.41
C ASP A 53 2.59 6.84 -7.22
N ILE A 54 3.12 6.77 -6.01
CA ILE A 54 4.31 5.97 -5.69
C ILE A 54 4.00 4.47 -5.77
N ALA A 55 2.80 4.05 -5.35
CA ALA A 55 2.36 2.66 -5.45
C ALA A 55 2.35 2.18 -6.91
N LEU A 56 1.81 2.99 -7.82
CA LEU A 56 1.80 2.73 -9.26
C LEU A 56 3.20 2.71 -9.85
N LEU A 57 4.02 3.73 -9.56
CA LEU A 57 5.38 3.85 -10.09
C LEU A 57 6.28 2.70 -9.64
N ALA A 58 6.12 2.22 -8.41
CA ALA A 58 6.88 1.10 -7.86
C ALA A 58 6.32 -0.28 -8.24
N CYS A 59 5.20 -0.34 -8.97
CA CYS A 59 4.47 -1.57 -9.24
C CYS A 59 4.17 -2.39 -7.96
N ALA A 60 3.75 -1.70 -6.90
CA ALA A 60 3.36 -2.33 -5.65
C ALA A 60 2.06 -3.14 -5.80
N ASP A 61 1.81 -4.08 -4.89
CA ASP A 61 0.60 -4.90 -4.91
C ASP A 61 -0.66 -4.12 -4.50
N GLY A 62 -0.49 -3.00 -3.80
CA GLY A 62 -1.62 -2.19 -3.39
C GLY A 62 -1.29 -0.84 -2.76
N VAL A 63 -2.35 -0.12 -2.43
CA VAL A 63 -2.32 1.12 -1.66
C VAL A 63 -3.21 1.00 -0.42
N HIS A 64 -2.84 1.67 0.67
CA HIS A 64 -3.70 1.82 1.85
C HIS A 64 -4.04 3.29 2.05
N LEU A 65 -5.32 3.59 2.25
CA LEU A 65 -5.87 4.93 2.37
C LEU A 65 -6.44 5.14 3.78
N GLY A 66 -6.43 6.38 4.25
CA GLY A 66 -7.18 6.85 5.40
C GLY A 66 -8.43 7.63 4.98
N GLN A 67 -9.28 7.92 5.96
CA GLN A 67 -10.57 8.62 5.76
C GLN A 67 -10.44 10.04 5.18
N THR A 68 -9.25 10.65 5.28
CA THR A 68 -8.97 12.00 4.77
C THR A 68 -8.12 12.00 3.50
N ASP A 69 -7.83 10.82 2.93
CA ASP A 69 -7.11 10.70 1.66
C ASP A 69 -8.09 10.76 0.47
N LEU A 70 -7.62 10.37 -0.71
CA LEU A 70 -8.48 10.24 -1.89
C LEU A 70 -9.56 9.16 -1.66
N GLU A 71 -10.76 9.41 -2.19
CA GLU A 71 -11.87 8.46 -2.17
C GLU A 71 -11.51 7.17 -2.92
N VAL A 72 -11.98 6.02 -2.42
CA VAL A 72 -11.66 4.68 -2.97
C VAL A 72 -12.02 4.61 -4.44
N GLU A 73 -13.19 5.13 -4.83
CA GLU A 73 -13.71 5.13 -6.20
C GLU A 73 -12.76 5.86 -7.15
N ARG A 74 -12.27 7.04 -6.73
CA ARG A 74 -11.37 7.86 -7.54
C ARG A 74 -10.00 7.22 -7.67
N VAL A 75 -9.53 6.56 -6.61
CA VAL A 75 -8.30 5.76 -6.68
C VAL A 75 -8.49 4.57 -7.62
N ARG A 76 -9.62 3.87 -7.56
CA ARG A 76 -9.92 2.73 -8.44
C ARG A 76 -9.93 3.09 -9.93
N GLU A 77 -10.38 4.29 -10.29
CA GLU A 77 -10.30 4.80 -11.68
C GLU A 77 -8.86 4.86 -12.22
N MET A 78 -7.86 5.00 -11.34
CA MET A 78 -6.45 5.13 -11.71
C MET A 78 -5.67 3.82 -11.65
N LEU A 79 -6.17 2.81 -10.93
CA LEU A 79 -5.43 1.59 -10.61
C LEU A 79 -5.79 0.44 -11.56
N PRO A 80 -4.84 -0.46 -11.85
CA PRO A 80 -5.16 -1.77 -12.41
C PRO A 80 -6.14 -2.52 -11.49
N ALA A 81 -7.10 -3.24 -12.07
CA ALA A 81 -8.10 -4.00 -11.31
C ALA A 81 -7.49 -5.05 -10.36
N SER A 82 -6.27 -5.51 -10.63
CA SER A 82 -5.55 -6.47 -9.79
C SER A 82 -4.95 -5.87 -8.51
N MET A 83 -4.90 -4.55 -8.39
CA MET A 83 -4.24 -3.88 -7.27
C MET A 83 -5.14 -3.85 -6.03
N ILE A 84 -4.59 -4.11 -4.86
CA ILE A 84 -5.31 -4.08 -3.58
C ILE A 84 -5.51 -2.62 -3.14
N VAL A 85 -6.71 -2.29 -2.67
CA VAL A 85 -6.99 -0.99 -2.03
C VAL A 85 -7.50 -1.25 -0.62
N GLY A 86 -6.74 -0.87 0.39
CA GLY A 86 -7.18 -0.91 1.78
C GLY A 86 -7.68 0.44 2.29
N LEU A 87 -8.60 0.44 3.24
CA LEU A 87 -9.11 1.67 3.86
C LEU A 87 -9.11 1.55 5.39
N SER A 88 -8.46 2.48 6.08
CA SER A 88 -8.56 2.58 7.54
C SER A 88 -9.98 2.97 7.95
N THR A 89 -10.60 2.22 8.86
CA THR A 89 -11.90 2.54 9.48
C THR A 89 -11.80 2.50 11.00
N HIS A 90 -12.52 3.38 11.68
CA HIS A 90 -12.50 3.58 13.13
C HIS A 90 -13.88 3.55 13.77
N THR A 91 -14.95 3.52 12.97
CA THR A 91 -16.34 3.42 13.45
C THR A 91 -17.14 2.40 12.64
N SER A 92 -18.27 1.96 13.19
CA SER A 92 -19.19 1.06 12.49
C SER A 92 -19.76 1.70 11.23
N GLU A 93 -19.98 3.02 11.26
CA GLU A 93 -20.45 3.81 10.13
C GLU A 93 -19.43 3.83 9.00
N GLU A 94 -18.14 4.03 9.32
CA GLU A 94 -17.06 3.98 8.34
C GLU A 94 -16.92 2.59 7.71
N VAL A 95 -17.05 1.51 8.50
CA VAL A 95 -17.07 0.13 7.99
C VAL A 95 -18.28 -0.11 7.07
N ALA A 96 -19.46 0.39 7.44
CA ALA A 96 -20.66 0.25 6.63
C ALA A 96 -20.54 1.01 5.30
N ALA A 97 -19.97 2.22 5.32
CA ALA A 97 -19.67 2.98 4.12
C ALA A 97 -18.64 2.26 3.23
N ALA A 98 -17.53 1.78 3.81
CA ALA A 98 -16.49 1.06 3.08
C ALA A 98 -17.02 -0.19 2.35
N LYS A 99 -17.98 -0.92 2.94
CA LYS A 99 -18.62 -2.08 2.30
C LYS A 99 -19.38 -1.76 1.01
N SER A 100 -19.74 -0.51 0.80
CA SER A 100 -20.43 -0.05 -0.40
C SER A 100 -19.47 0.42 -1.51
N THR A 101 -18.16 0.38 -1.25
CA THR A 101 -17.10 0.76 -2.19
C THR A 101 -16.34 -0.49 -2.67
N ASP A 102 -15.47 -0.33 -3.67
CA ASP A 102 -14.59 -1.40 -4.15
C ASP A 102 -13.30 -1.51 -3.31
N VAL A 103 -13.44 -1.50 -1.97
CA VAL A 103 -12.31 -1.71 -1.05
C VAL A 103 -11.99 -3.19 -0.92
N SER A 104 -10.70 -3.52 -0.82
CA SER A 104 -10.20 -4.89 -0.67
C SER A 104 -10.08 -5.34 0.79
N TYR A 105 -9.74 -4.44 1.72
CA TYR A 105 -9.65 -4.72 3.15
C TYR A 105 -9.81 -3.48 4.04
#